data_AF-A0A849TWR5-F1
#
_entry.id   AF-A0A849TWR5-F1
#
_cell.length_a   1.000
_cell.length_b   1.000
_cell.length_c   1.000
_cell.angle_alpha   90.00
_cell.angle_beta   90.00
_cell.angle_gamma   90.00
#
_symmetry.space_group_name_H-M   'P 1'
#
loop_
_entity.id
_entity.type
_entity.pdbx_description
1 polymer ?
#
loop_
_entity_poly.entity_id
_entity_poly.type
_entity_poly.pdbx_seq_one_letter_code
_entity_poly.pdbx_strand_id
1 'polypeptide(L)'
;MTQSATREFVFVKTFARIRAIMNGLGQIGYHLAVLLLSASIALSLPAIAHTFLTYWARVENDKTSLLILEAIVASLLIIFANALRLAFGDRALAKMAVDAGLVSYYPSHAPRARKTIQQLKQRQGAGRTVMAIGSSGYGTLTDQVGDLASVLERCTGAKILLVNPYSPAARARISAIADPDYTVELFQQEVRQSIELLKRLRAIGKSVRLKFYSDPPLVKLVILGDYLWLQHYHPDLNIRTMPEYVLKHNSNDHGLYTFYYHYFVQRWGSHEIPEYDLDTDELVYRGLQGKEKRRVPFGPEEETDQVGVPSPSLQPITLGRGLSVHSQPTGKNAECATDERAKWHL
;
A
#
# COMPACT_ATOMS: atom_id res chain seq x y z
N MET A 1 16.62 20.27 39.46
CA MET A 1 16.40 19.73 38.09
C MET A 1 16.55 18.19 38.04
N THR A 2 16.21 17.47 39.12
CA THR A 2 16.51 16.02 39.29
C THR A 2 15.30 15.17 39.70
N GLN A 3 14.08 15.72 39.67
CA GLN A 3 12.87 15.02 40.11
C GLN A 3 11.96 14.54 38.96
N SER A 4 12.24 14.98 37.72
CA SER A 4 11.45 14.61 36.53
C SER A 4 11.91 13.28 35.92
N ALA A 5 13.23 13.03 35.88
CA ALA A 5 13.82 11.84 35.26
C ALA A 5 13.51 10.52 36.02
N THR A 6 13.26 10.59 37.33
CA THR A 6 12.92 9.42 38.16
C THR A 6 11.47 8.97 38.01
N ARG A 7 10.56 9.84 37.57
CA ARG A 7 9.15 9.49 37.36
C ARG A 7 8.90 8.76 36.03
N GLU A 8 9.60 9.13 34.96
CA GLU A 8 9.47 8.44 33.67
C GLU A 8 10.05 7.01 33.70
N PHE A 9 11.16 6.79 34.41
CA PHE A 9 11.79 5.47 34.49
C PHE A 9 10.96 4.45 35.28
N VAL A 10 10.24 4.91 36.31
CA VAL A 10 9.31 4.06 37.08
C VAL A 10 8.08 3.72 36.25
N PHE A 11 7.56 4.66 35.47
CA PHE A 11 6.36 4.45 34.66
C PHE A 11 6.58 3.43 33.53
N VAL A 12 7.71 3.52 32.82
CA VAL A 12 8.09 2.57 31.76
C VAL A 12 8.30 1.15 32.30
N LYS A 13 8.95 1.02 33.46
CA LYS A 13 9.20 -0.28 34.11
C LYS A 13 7.91 -0.92 34.64
N THR A 14 6.96 -0.10 35.09
CA THR A 14 5.64 -0.54 35.56
C THR A 14 4.75 -0.98 34.40
N PHE A 15 4.78 -0.25 33.28
CA PHE A 15 4.02 -0.59 32.08
C PHE A 15 4.53 -1.88 31.41
N ALA A 16 5.84 -2.09 31.37
CA ALA A 16 6.44 -3.34 30.89
C ALA A 16 6.05 -4.54 31.78
N ARG A 17 6.00 -4.37 33.10
CA ARG A 17 5.49 -5.40 34.03
C ARG A 17 4.00 -5.68 33.82
N ILE A 18 3.17 -4.66 33.66
CA ILE A 18 1.73 -4.83 33.39
C ILE A 18 1.50 -5.56 32.06
N ARG A 19 2.24 -5.21 30.99
CA ARG A 19 2.17 -5.90 29.70
C ARG A 19 2.65 -7.35 29.77
N ALA A 20 3.71 -7.64 30.54
CA ALA A 20 4.17 -9.01 30.78
C ALA A 20 3.15 -9.83 31.59
N ILE A 21 2.50 -9.21 32.58
CA ILE A 21 1.44 -9.82 33.39
C ILE A 21 0.19 -10.07 32.53
N MET A 22 -0.21 -9.14 31.66
CA MET A 22 -1.35 -9.32 30.75
C MET A 22 -1.13 -10.44 29.73
N ASN A 23 0.08 -10.55 29.17
CA ASN A 23 0.43 -11.65 28.27
C ASN A 23 0.47 -13.00 29.00
N GLY A 24 0.92 -13.03 30.26
CA GLY A 24 0.83 -14.20 31.13
C GLY A 24 -0.60 -14.57 31.52
N LEU A 25 -1.47 -13.58 31.80
CA LEU A 25 -2.89 -13.79 32.10
C LEU A 25 -3.67 -14.32 30.89
N GLY A 26 -3.33 -13.93 29.66
CA GLY A 26 -3.95 -14.47 28.45
C GLY A 26 -3.69 -15.97 28.29
N GLN A 27 -2.47 -16.41 28.61
CA GLN A 27 -2.10 -17.83 28.58
C GLN A 27 -2.77 -18.60 29.73
N ILE A 28 -2.79 -18.06 30.95
CA ILE A 28 -3.47 -18.67 32.11
C ILE A 28 -5.00 -18.75 31.88
N GLY A 29 -5.61 -17.69 31.34
CA GLY A 29 -7.03 -17.65 31.03
C GLY A 29 -7.43 -18.67 29.96
N TYR A 30 -6.60 -18.84 28.93
CA TYR A 30 -6.79 -19.90 27.93
C TYR A 30 -6.73 -21.29 28.58
N HIS A 31 -5.71 -21.58 29.40
CA HIS A 31 -5.61 -22.87 30.08
C HIS A 31 -6.77 -23.12 31.05
N LEU A 32 -7.23 -22.11 31.79
CA LEU A 32 -8.38 -22.20 32.68
C LEU A 32 -9.69 -22.46 31.91
N ALA A 33 -9.90 -21.78 30.78
CA ALA A 33 -11.05 -22.02 29.91
C ALA A 33 -11.03 -23.44 29.34
N VAL A 34 -9.87 -23.93 28.91
CA VAL A 34 -9.69 -25.31 28.42
C VAL A 34 -9.95 -26.33 29.53
N LEU A 35 -9.47 -26.07 30.76
CA LEU A 35 -9.70 -26.93 31.93
C LEU A 35 -11.19 -26.98 32.30
N LEU A 36 -11.87 -25.83 32.37
CA LEU A 36 -13.31 -25.77 32.66
C LEU A 36 -14.14 -26.45 31.57
N LEU A 37 -13.78 -26.24 30.30
CA LEU A 37 -14.42 -26.90 29.18
C LEU A 37 -14.22 -28.42 29.24
N SER A 38 -12.99 -28.88 29.52
CA SER A 38 -12.67 -30.30 29.67
C SER A 38 -13.40 -30.94 30.85
N ALA A 39 -13.45 -30.28 32.01
CA ALA A 39 -14.19 -30.75 33.17
C ALA A 39 -15.70 -30.79 32.91
N SER A 40 -16.25 -29.80 32.21
CA SER A 40 -17.67 -29.78 31.81
C SER A 40 -18.00 -30.92 30.85
N ILE A 41 -17.12 -31.19 29.87
CA ILE A 41 -17.27 -32.34 28.96
C ILE A 41 -17.23 -33.64 29.78
N ALA A 42 -16.25 -33.82 30.67
CA ALA A 42 -16.10 -35.02 31.49
C ALA A 42 -17.30 -35.27 32.43
N LEU A 43 -17.86 -34.22 33.04
CA LEU A 43 -19.03 -34.31 33.92
C LEU A 43 -20.33 -34.53 33.15
N SER A 44 -20.43 -34.01 31.92
CA SER A 44 -21.62 -34.20 31.07
C SER A 44 -21.67 -35.57 30.39
N LEU A 45 -20.51 -36.21 30.18
CA LEU A 45 -20.39 -37.48 29.45
C LEU A 45 -21.28 -38.62 30.00
N PRO A 46 -21.36 -38.88 31.32
CA PRO A 46 -22.18 -39.98 31.85
C PRO A 46 -23.68 -39.77 31.65
N ALA A 47 -24.18 -38.55 31.86
CA ALA A 47 -25.58 -38.21 31.65
C ALA A 47 -25.95 -38.28 30.16
N ILE A 48 -25.06 -37.78 29.29
CA ILE A 48 -25.19 -37.89 27.83
C ILE A 48 -25.14 -39.35 27.39
N ALA A 49 -24.29 -40.19 27.97
CA ALA A 49 -24.20 -41.61 27.62
C ALA A 49 -25.48 -42.37 27.95
N HIS A 50 -26.07 -42.14 29.12
CA HIS A 50 -27.34 -42.79 29.48
C HIS A 50 -28.50 -42.34 28.58
N THR A 51 -28.63 -41.04 28.34
CA THR A 51 -29.65 -40.51 27.42
C THR A 51 -29.43 -41.00 26.00
N PHE A 52 -28.19 -41.04 25.52
CA PHE A 52 -27.81 -41.58 24.23
C PHE A 52 -28.17 -43.07 24.10
N LEU A 53 -27.87 -43.91 25.09
CA LEU A 53 -28.21 -45.34 25.07
C LEU A 53 -29.72 -45.56 25.00
N THR A 54 -30.51 -44.81 25.77
CA THR A 54 -31.99 -44.90 25.72
C THR A 54 -32.57 -44.40 24.40
N TYR A 55 -31.97 -43.36 23.81
CA TYR A 55 -32.35 -42.84 22.50
C TYR A 55 -31.96 -43.81 21.37
N TRP A 56 -30.76 -44.38 21.44
CA TRP A 56 -30.23 -45.35 20.47
C TRP A 56 -31.11 -46.60 20.40
N ALA A 57 -31.53 -47.14 21.54
CA ALA A 57 -32.46 -48.27 21.59
C ALA A 57 -33.82 -47.98 20.93
N ARG A 58 -34.25 -46.71 20.90
CA ARG A 58 -35.48 -46.28 20.23
C ARG A 58 -35.28 -46.07 18.72
N VAL A 59 -34.14 -45.52 18.31
CA VAL A 59 -33.80 -45.26 16.90
C VAL A 59 -33.48 -46.54 16.13
N GLU A 60 -32.83 -47.52 16.76
CA GLU A 60 -32.49 -48.81 16.12
C GLU A 60 -33.73 -49.60 15.70
N ASN A 61 -34.84 -49.45 16.43
CA ASN A 61 -36.10 -50.15 16.14
C ASN A 61 -36.90 -49.53 14.98
N ASP A 62 -36.56 -48.33 14.51
CA ASP A 62 -37.24 -47.65 13.40
C ASP A 62 -36.25 -47.25 12.29
N LYS A 63 -36.33 -47.99 11.17
CA LYS A 63 -35.48 -47.81 9.99
C LYS A 63 -35.56 -46.40 9.40
N THR A 64 -36.68 -45.70 9.55
CA THR A 64 -36.85 -44.33 9.04
C THR A 64 -36.13 -43.30 9.92
N SER A 65 -36.18 -43.49 11.24
CA SER A 65 -35.45 -42.68 12.22
C SER A 65 -33.93 -42.77 12.04
N LEU A 66 -33.41 -43.95 11.70
CA LEU A 66 -31.98 -44.16 11.44
C LEU A 66 -31.50 -43.39 10.19
N LEU A 67 -32.26 -43.44 9.10
CA LEU A 67 -31.94 -42.69 7.87
C LEU A 67 -31.96 -41.17 8.08
N ILE A 68 -32.93 -40.66 8.85
CA ILE A 68 -33.02 -39.23 9.18
C ILE A 68 -31.84 -38.80 10.06
N LEU A 69 -31.49 -39.59 11.07
CA LEU A 69 -30.36 -39.31 11.95
C LEU A 69 -29.04 -39.31 11.17
N GLU A 70 -28.82 -40.29 10.30
CA GLU A 70 -27.65 -40.37 9.44
C GLU A 70 -27.54 -39.13 8.54
N ALA A 71 -28.64 -38.72 7.90
CA ALA A 71 -28.67 -37.53 7.05
C ALA A 71 -28.36 -36.24 7.83
N ILE A 72 -28.88 -36.09 9.05
CA ILE A 72 -28.60 -34.93 9.92
C ILE A 72 -27.12 -34.92 10.34
N VAL A 73 -26.60 -36.06 10.80
CA VAL A 73 -25.20 -36.17 11.24
C VAL A 73 -24.25 -35.92 10.07
N ALA A 74 -24.53 -36.48 8.89
CA ALA A 74 -23.75 -36.24 7.68
C ALA A 74 -23.76 -34.74 7.31
N SER A 75 -24.92 -34.09 7.35
CA SER A 75 -25.04 -32.65 7.08
C SER A 75 -24.25 -31.80 8.07
N LEU A 76 -24.33 -32.10 9.37
CA LEU A 76 -23.57 -31.41 10.41
C LEU A 76 -22.06 -31.60 10.25
N LEU A 77 -21.61 -32.82 9.93
CA LEU A 77 -20.21 -33.11 9.67
C LEU A 77 -19.68 -32.35 8.46
N ILE A 78 -20.47 -32.24 7.39
CA ILE A 78 -20.10 -31.45 6.20
C ILE A 78 -19.97 -29.96 6.57
N ILE A 79 -20.93 -29.40 7.30
CA ILE A 79 -20.89 -27.99 7.76
C ILE A 79 -19.66 -27.76 8.63
N PHE A 80 -19.41 -28.64 9.61
CA PHE A 80 -18.28 -28.52 10.52
C PHE A 80 -16.94 -28.64 9.80
N ALA A 81 -16.78 -29.65 8.93
CA ALA A 81 -15.57 -29.83 8.15
C ALA A 81 -15.31 -28.63 7.22
N ASN A 82 -16.36 -28.06 6.63
CA ASN A 82 -16.24 -26.86 5.79
C ASN A 82 -15.82 -25.64 6.62
N ALA A 83 -16.45 -25.41 7.78
CA ALA A 83 -16.06 -24.34 8.69
C ALA A 83 -14.62 -24.47 9.16
N LEU A 84 -14.16 -25.69 9.45
CA LEU A 84 -12.79 -25.96 9.88
C LEU A 84 -11.79 -25.70 8.75
N ARG A 85 -12.11 -26.12 7.51
CA ARG A 85 -11.29 -25.83 6.33
C ARG A 85 -11.17 -24.33 6.08
N LEU A 86 -12.28 -23.59 6.16
CA LEU A 86 -12.28 -22.13 6.03
C LEU A 86 -11.42 -21.46 7.11
N ALA A 87 -11.59 -21.86 8.38
CA ALA A 87 -10.82 -21.30 9.48
C ALA A 87 -9.31 -21.55 9.34
N PHE A 88 -8.90 -22.74 8.87
CA PHE A 88 -7.49 -23.03 8.60
C PHE A 88 -6.95 -22.23 7.40
N GLY A 89 -7.73 -22.08 6.33
CA GLY A 89 -7.37 -21.25 5.17
C GLY A 89 -7.21 -19.79 5.55
N ASP A 90 -8.16 -19.22 6.28
CA ASP A 90 -8.14 -17.83 6.76
C ASP A 90 -6.94 -17.57 7.66
N ARG A 91 -6.60 -18.52 8.53
CA ARG A 91 -5.42 -18.39 9.40
C ARG A 91 -4.11 -18.45 8.61
N ALA A 92 -4.03 -19.28 7.57
CA ALA A 92 -2.87 -19.32 6.69
C ALA A 92 -2.71 -18.00 5.92
N LEU A 93 -3.79 -17.47 5.37
CA LEU A 93 -3.81 -16.16 4.69
C LEU A 93 -3.44 -15.02 5.64
N ALA A 94 -3.99 -15.01 6.85
CA ALA A 94 -3.66 -14.00 7.87
C ALA A 94 -2.18 -14.07 8.26
N LYS A 95 -1.61 -15.27 8.41
CA LYS A 95 -0.19 -15.43 8.68
C LYS A 95 0.67 -14.89 7.53
N MET A 96 0.35 -15.24 6.29
CA MET A 96 1.06 -14.71 5.12
C MET A 96 0.96 -13.18 5.03
N ALA A 97 -0.21 -12.61 5.31
CA ALA A 97 -0.40 -11.15 5.35
C ALA A 97 0.48 -10.49 6.41
N VAL A 98 0.52 -11.04 7.63
CA VAL A 98 1.37 -10.55 8.72
C VAL A 98 2.85 -10.65 8.37
N ASP A 99 3.28 -11.79 7.80
CA ASP A 99 4.68 -12.00 7.40
C ASP A 99 5.09 -11.02 6.29
N ALA A 100 4.19 -10.73 5.33
CA ALA A 100 4.36 -9.69 4.32
C ALA A 100 4.29 -8.26 4.87
N GLY A 101 3.88 -8.08 6.12
CA GLY A 101 3.72 -6.78 6.79
C GLY A 101 2.39 -6.09 6.48
N LEU A 102 1.43 -6.74 5.80
CA LEU A 102 0.12 -6.18 5.50
C LEU A 102 -0.75 -6.13 6.77
N VAL A 103 -1.07 -4.92 7.22
CA VAL A 103 -1.89 -4.68 8.43
C VAL A 103 -3.33 -4.39 8.09
N SER A 104 -3.57 -3.62 7.04
CA SER A 104 -4.93 -3.25 6.65
C SER A 104 -5.04 -2.95 5.17
N TYR A 105 -6.25 -3.21 4.66
CA TYR A 105 -6.70 -2.87 3.33
C TYR A 105 -7.91 -1.95 3.46
N TYR A 106 -7.89 -0.83 2.75
CA TYR A 106 -8.97 0.15 2.75
C TYR A 106 -9.51 0.33 1.34
N PRO A 107 -10.74 -0.12 1.06
CA PRO A 107 -11.39 0.23 -0.17
C PRO A 107 -11.73 1.73 -0.14
N SER A 108 -11.70 2.34 -1.31
CA SER A 108 -11.84 3.77 -1.56
C SER A 108 -13.10 4.43 -0.97
N HIS A 109 -14.11 3.62 -0.60
CA HIS A 109 -15.41 4.07 -0.10
C HIS A 109 -15.78 3.54 1.31
N ALA A 110 -14.82 3.39 2.22
CA ALA A 110 -15.08 2.96 3.61
C ALA A 110 -15.03 4.13 4.63
N PRO A 111 -16.12 4.89 4.83
CA PRO A 111 -16.13 6.08 5.71
C PRO A 111 -15.83 5.77 7.18
N ARG A 112 -16.21 4.57 7.66
CA ARG A 112 -15.92 4.14 9.04
C ARG A 112 -14.44 3.89 9.29
N ALA A 113 -13.69 3.48 8.27
CA ALA A 113 -12.25 3.27 8.37
C ALA A 113 -11.46 4.59 8.38
N ARG A 114 -11.98 5.64 7.75
CA ARG A 114 -11.29 6.94 7.55
C ARG A 114 -10.81 7.58 8.86
N LYS A 115 -11.66 7.59 9.90
CA LYS A 115 -11.29 8.17 11.22
C LYS A 115 -10.14 7.41 11.89
N THR A 116 -10.19 6.08 11.87
CA THR A 116 -9.17 5.22 12.47
C THR A 116 -7.83 5.39 11.74
N ILE A 117 -7.86 5.47 10.41
CA ILE A 117 -6.66 5.72 9.58
C ILE A 117 -6.05 7.07 9.91
N GLN A 118 -6.87 8.12 9.97
CA GLN A 118 -6.40 9.47 10.28
C GLN A 118 -5.72 9.52 11.65
N GLN A 119 -6.33 8.91 12.67
CA GLN A 119 -5.71 8.82 14.00
C GLN A 119 -4.40 8.04 13.98
N LEU A 120 -4.33 6.93 13.23
CA LEU A 120 -3.11 6.13 13.11
C LEU A 120 -2.00 6.96 12.45
N LYS A 121 -2.28 7.65 11.34
CA LYS A 121 -1.30 8.51 10.66
C LYS A 121 -0.80 9.64 11.55
N GLN A 122 -1.69 10.33 12.25
CA GLN A 122 -1.30 11.41 13.17
C GLN A 122 -0.40 10.89 14.29
N ARG A 123 -0.71 9.73 14.86
CA ARG A 123 0.12 9.10 15.90
C ARG A 123 1.48 8.67 15.36
N GLN A 124 1.54 8.13 14.14
CA GLN A 124 2.78 7.60 13.58
C GLN A 124 3.69 8.68 12.96
N GLY A 125 3.12 9.77 12.45
CA GLY A 125 3.88 10.87 11.84
C GLY A 125 4.30 11.97 12.83
N ALA A 126 3.65 12.09 13.99
CA ALA A 126 4.02 13.07 15.00
C ALA A 126 5.47 12.85 15.48
N GLY A 127 6.27 13.92 15.47
CA GLY A 127 7.65 13.87 15.94
C GLY A 127 8.62 13.10 15.05
N ARG A 128 8.22 12.70 13.82
CA ARG A 128 9.07 11.92 12.89
C ARG A 128 9.23 12.63 11.55
N THR A 129 10.21 12.19 10.77
CA THR A 129 10.37 12.63 9.38
C THR A 129 9.36 11.90 8.49
N VAL A 130 8.58 12.67 7.74
CA VAL A 130 7.63 12.14 6.75
C VAL A 130 8.37 11.91 5.44
N MET A 131 8.14 10.76 4.80
CA MET A 131 8.66 10.47 3.46
C MET A 131 7.48 10.15 2.54
N ALA A 132 7.35 10.84 1.42
CA ALA A 132 6.23 10.66 0.51
C ALA A 132 6.67 10.69 -0.96
N ILE A 133 6.12 9.79 -1.77
CA ILE A 133 6.16 9.87 -3.24
C ILE A 133 4.73 9.75 -3.78
N GLY A 134 4.39 10.58 -4.75
CA GLY A 134 3.07 10.51 -5.38
C GLY A 134 2.98 11.37 -6.63
N SER A 135 1.99 11.07 -7.45
CA SER A 135 1.65 11.86 -8.63
C SER A 135 1.01 13.19 -8.26
N SER A 136 0.15 13.21 -7.26
CA SER A 136 -0.83 14.28 -7.05
C SER A 136 -0.36 15.35 -6.06
N GLY A 137 -0.76 16.60 -6.33
CA GLY A 137 -0.40 17.77 -5.54
C GLY A 137 -1.23 17.89 -4.26
N TYR A 138 -1.69 19.09 -3.95
CA TYR A 138 -2.28 19.45 -2.66
C TYR A 138 -3.41 18.53 -2.24
N GLY A 139 -4.26 18.04 -3.14
CA GLY A 139 -5.31 17.05 -2.84
C GLY A 139 -4.79 15.69 -2.33
N THR A 140 -3.55 15.33 -2.64
CA THR A 140 -2.86 14.16 -2.04
C THR A 140 -2.14 14.48 -0.75
N LEU A 141 -1.66 15.71 -0.58
CA LEU A 141 -1.19 16.18 0.72
C LEU A 141 -2.34 16.43 1.70
N THR A 142 -3.58 16.64 1.26
CA THR A 142 -4.70 17.05 2.14
C THR A 142 -5.87 16.09 2.22
N ASP A 143 -6.25 15.36 1.16
CA ASP A 143 -7.62 14.81 1.15
C ASP A 143 -7.70 13.27 1.16
N GLN A 144 -6.79 12.59 0.47
CA GLN A 144 -7.12 11.21 0.07
C GLN A 144 -6.93 10.15 1.14
N VAL A 145 -6.28 10.44 2.27
CA VAL A 145 -6.05 9.39 3.27
C VAL A 145 -6.02 9.91 4.71
N GLY A 146 -6.84 10.92 4.98
CA GLY A 146 -6.65 11.75 6.16
C GLY A 146 -5.57 12.77 5.89
N ASP A 147 -5.82 13.97 6.38
CA ASP A 147 -5.08 15.17 6.05
C ASP A 147 -3.59 15.02 6.36
N LEU A 148 -2.78 14.71 5.35
CA LEU A 148 -1.33 14.61 5.48
C LEU A 148 -0.76 15.99 5.81
N ALA A 149 -1.44 17.10 5.50
CA ALA A 149 -1.06 18.42 5.99
C ALA A 149 -1.11 18.46 7.53
N SER A 150 -2.15 17.92 8.15
CA SER A 150 -2.21 17.80 9.63
C SER A 150 -1.07 16.96 10.23
N VAL A 151 -0.55 15.97 9.48
CA VAL A 151 0.61 15.17 9.89
C VAL A 151 1.90 15.98 9.69
N LEU A 152 2.02 16.67 8.56
CA LEU A 152 3.16 17.53 8.24
C LEU A 152 3.28 18.72 9.20
N GLU A 153 2.18 19.22 9.75
CA GLU A 153 2.18 20.21 10.84
C GLU A 153 2.81 19.70 12.13
N ARG A 154 2.81 18.38 12.36
CA ARG A 154 3.34 17.75 13.59
C ARG A 154 4.65 16.99 13.40
N CYS A 155 5.13 16.88 12.16
CA CYS A 155 6.37 16.20 11.83
C CYS A 155 7.61 17.04 12.20
N THR A 156 8.77 16.38 12.33
CA THR A 156 10.07 17.07 12.50
C THR A 156 10.69 17.49 11.17
N GLY A 157 10.36 16.78 10.09
CA GLY A 157 10.82 17.08 8.74
C GLY A 157 10.01 16.33 7.69
N ALA A 158 10.24 16.66 6.43
CA ALA A 158 9.56 16.02 5.30
C ALA A 158 10.50 15.89 4.08
N LYS A 159 10.44 14.72 3.44
CA LYS A 159 11.08 14.43 2.15
C LYS A 159 9.98 14.04 1.17
N ILE A 160 9.69 14.89 0.21
CA ILE A 160 8.53 14.72 -0.68
C ILE A 160 9.03 14.64 -2.12
N LEU A 161 8.62 13.59 -2.84
CA LEU A 161 8.74 13.50 -4.29
C LEU A 161 7.36 13.67 -4.91
N LEU A 162 7.23 14.65 -5.81
CA LEU A 162 6.03 14.84 -6.61
C LEU A 162 6.33 14.63 -8.09
N VAL A 163 5.34 14.19 -8.87
CA VAL A 163 5.45 14.23 -10.33
C VAL A 163 5.57 15.68 -10.78
N ASN A 164 6.50 15.95 -11.70
CA ASN A 164 6.61 17.23 -12.37
C ASN A 164 5.33 17.48 -13.19
N PRO A 165 4.52 18.51 -12.87
CA PRO A 165 3.27 18.75 -13.55
C PRO A 165 3.40 19.24 -14.99
N TYR A 166 4.61 19.59 -15.41
CA TYR A 166 4.94 20.00 -16.77
C TYR A 166 5.53 18.87 -17.62
N SER A 167 5.70 17.67 -17.06
CA SER A 167 6.29 16.55 -17.81
C SER A 167 5.31 15.95 -18.84
N PRO A 168 5.82 15.41 -19.97
CA PRO A 168 4.99 14.68 -20.91
C PRO A 168 4.24 13.50 -20.29
N ALA A 169 4.87 12.78 -19.36
CA ALA A 169 4.25 11.64 -18.67
C ALA A 169 3.07 12.05 -17.79
N ALA A 170 3.16 13.20 -17.10
CA ALA A 170 2.04 13.75 -16.33
C ALA A 170 0.85 14.06 -17.24
N ARG A 171 1.08 14.78 -18.34
CA ARG A 171 0.03 15.14 -19.31
C ARG A 171 -0.62 13.90 -19.91
N ALA A 172 0.19 12.96 -20.41
CA ALA A 172 -0.30 11.73 -21.01
C ALA A 172 -1.20 10.94 -20.04
N ARG A 173 -0.81 10.86 -18.76
CA ARG A 173 -1.61 10.17 -17.75
C ARG A 173 -2.94 10.88 -17.47
N ILE A 174 -2.92 12.21 -17.30
CA ILE A 174 -4.14 12.98 -17.02
C ILE A 174 -5.14 12.83 -18.17
N SER A 175 -4.65 12.89 -19.41
CA SER A 175 -5.47 12.63 -20.60
C SER A 175 -6.03 11.21 -20.65
N ALA A 176 -5.27 10.20 -20.20
CA ALA A 176 -5.70 8.80 -20.22
C ALA A 176 -6.81 8.47 -19.20
N ILE A 177 -6.83 9.13 -18.03
CA ILE A 177 -7.89 8.90 -17.03
C ILE A 177 -9.27 9.33 -17.57
N ALA A 178 -9.30 10.37 -18.42
CA ALA A 178 -10.53 10.93 -18.98
C ALA A 178 -11.60 11.31 -17.93
N ASP A 179 -11.17 11.69 -16.72
CA ASP A 179 -12.04 12.14 -15.62
C ASP A 179 -12.28 13.67 -15.75
N PRO A 180 -13.53 14.12 -15.92
CA PRO A 180 -13.86 15.54 -16.04
C PRO A 180 -13.40 16.39 -14.86
N ASP A 181 -13.29 15.80 -13.67
CA ASP A 181 -12.89 16.48 -12.44
C ASP A 181 -11.36 16.47 -12.23
N TYR A 182 -10.58 15.96 -13.19
CA TYR A 182 -9.13 15.85 -13.10
C TYR A 182 -8.43 16.34 -14.37
N THR A 183 -8.24 17.66 -14.47
CA THR A 183 -7.57 18.31 -15.61
C THR A 183 -6.09 18.62 -15.34
N VAL A 184 -5.34 18.94 -16.40
CA VAL A 184 -3.92 19.31 -16.30
C VAL A 184 -3.74 20.60 -15.50
N GLU A 185 -4.65 21.55 -15.64
CA GLU A 185 -4.64 22.84 -14.96
C GLU A 185 -4.90 22.66 -13.47
N LEU A 186 -5.90 21.84 -13.11
CA LEU A 186 -6.19 21.52 -11.72
C LEU A 186 -4.99 20.81 -11.08
N PHE A 187 -4.37 19.87 -11.79
CA PHE A 187 -3.18 19.18 -11.32
C PHE A 187 -2.00 20.14 -11.07
N GLN A 188 -1.73 21.06 -12.00
CA GLN A 188 -0.72 22.11 -11.80
C GLN A 188 -1.05 23.00 -10.61
N GLN A 189 -2.32 23.38 -10.43
CA GLN A 189 -2.77 24.17 -9.29
C GLN A 189 -2.59 23.41 -7.97
N GLU A 190 -2.94 22.12 -7.93
CA GLU A 190 -2.70 21.25 -6.79
C GLU A 190 -1.20 21.23 -6.45
N VAL A 191 -0.31 21.08 -7.43
CA VAL A 191 1.14 21.09 -7.16
C VAL A 191 1.61 22.44 -6.61
N ARG A 192 1.12 23.57 -7.14
CA ARG A 192 1.43 24.91 -6.60
C ARG A 192 0.99 25.04 -5.14
N GLN A 193 -0.23 24.62 -4.82
CA GLN A 193 -0.74 24.64 -3.44
C GLN A 193 0.08 23.74 -2.50
N SER A 194 0.59 22.60 -2.98
CA SER A 194 1.54 21.77 -2.23
C SER A 194 2.82 22.54 -1.93
N ILE A 195 3.42 23.19 -2.92
CA ILE A 195 4.63 24.00 -2.74
C ILE A 195 4.40 25.07 -1.67
N GLU A 196 3.28 25.78 -1.73
CA GLU A 196 2.93 26.81 -0.74
C GLU A 196 2.75 26.26 0.69
N LEU A 197 2.18 25.06 0.83
CA LEU A 197 2.18 24.37 2.13
C LEU A 197 3.61 24.08 2.61
N LEU A 198 4.47 23.56 1.74
CA LEU A 198 5.84 23.19 2.09
C LEU A 198 6.71 24.41 2.41
N LYS A 199 6.53 25.53 1.70
CA LYS A 199 7.16 26.82 2.01
C LYS A 199 6.77 27.30 3.40
N ARG A 200 5.48 27.27 3.75
CA ARG A 200 4.99 27.62 5.11
C ARG A 200 5.63 26.75 6.19
N LEU A 201 5.72 25.43 5.95
CA LEU A 201 6.34 24.51 6.90
C LEU A 201 7.85 24.77 7.04
N ARG A 202 8.54 25.13 5.97
CA ARG A 202 9.96 25.53 6.01
C ARG A 202 10.15 26.84 6.78
N ALA A 203 9.27 27.83 6.59
CA ALA A 203 9.33 29.13 7.25
C ALA A 203 9.22 29.02 8.79
N ILE A 204 8.49 28.03 9.30
CA ILE A 204 8.41 27.72 10.75
C ILE A 204 9.57 26.84 11.25
N GLY A 205 10.61 26.63 10.44
CA GLY A 205 11.86 25.97 10.83
C GLY A 205 11.89 24.45 10.62
N LYS A 206 10.93 23.85 9.91
CA LYS A 206 10.96 22.40 9.64
C LYS A 206 11.94 22.07 8.52
N SER A 207 12.62 20.92 8.66
CA SER A 207 13.48 20.37 7.60
C SER A 207 12.63 19.76 6.48
N VAL A 208 12.19 20.59 5.53
CA VAL A 208 11.38 20.18 4.38
C VAL A 208 12.22 20.20 3.11
N ARG A 209 12.16 19.12 2.33
CA ARG A 209 12.83 18.97 1.04
C ARG A 209 11.83 18.43 0.02
N LEU A 210 11.88 18.98 -1.19
CA LEU A 210 10.99 18.62 -2.29
C LEU A 210 11.82 18.24 -3.52
N LYS A 211 11.40 17.19 -4.22
CA LYS A 211 11.97 16.75 -5.49
C LYS A 211 10.87 16.52 -6.52
N PHE A 212 11.17 16.76 -7.79
CA PHE A 212 10.25 16.53 -8.89
C PHE A 212 10.78 15.45 -9.83
N TYR A 213 10.00 14.39 -10.05
CA TYR A 213 10.33 13.33 -11.00
C TYR A 213 9.43 13.40 -12.24
N SER A 214 9.96 12.98 -13.39
CA SER A 214 9.28 13.15 -14.68
C SER A 214 8.79 11.85 -15.31
N ASP A 215 9.20 10.70 -14.79
CA ASP A 215 8.76 9.38 -15.24
C ASP A 215 7.35 9.03 -14.72
N PRO A 216 6.63 8.10 -15.39
CA PRO A 216 5.29 7.71 -15.00
C PRO A 216 5.21 7.24 -13.54
N PRO A 217 4.27 7.78 -12.74
CA PRO A 217 4.12 7.37 -11.35
C PRO A 217 3.57 5.95 -11.27
N LEU A 218 4.29 5.04 -10.60
CA LEU A 218 3.85 3.65 -10.40
C LEU A 218 3.04 3.49 -9.12
N VAL A 219 3.50 4.14 -8.04
CA VAL A 219 2.91 4.04 -6.72
C VAL A 219 2.83 5.39 -6.04
N LYS A 220 1.81 5.55 -5.21
CA LYS A 220 1.74 6.58 -4.17
C LYS A 220 2.09 5.92 -2.85
N LEU A 221 2.97 6.57 -2.12
CA LEU A 221 3.60 6.01 -0.95
C LEU A 221 3.77 7.10 0.10
N VAL A 222 3.38 6.82 1.34
CA VAL A 222 3.63 7.69 2.49
C VAL A 222 4.17 6.84 3.63
N ILE A 223 5.40 7.11 4.06
CA ILE A 223 6.08 6.42 5.16
C ILE A 223 6.09 7.32 6.38
N LEU A 224 5.54 6.82 7.48
CA LEU A 224 5.45 7.48 8.79
C LEU A 224 5.99 6.52 9.87
N GLY A 225 7.28 6.63 10.18
CA GLY A 225 7.94 5.70 11.11
C GLY A 225 7.82 4.27 10.59
N ASP A 226 7.30 3.37 11.43
CA ASP A 226 7.20 1.93 11.12
C ASP A 226 5.99 1.56 10.25
N TYR A 227 5.28 2.55 9.72
CA TYR A 227 4.08 2.35 8.92
C TYR A 227 4.20 3.02 7.56
N LEU A 228 3.63 2.38 6.56
CA LEU A 228 3.71 2.76 5.17
C LEU A 228 2.35 2.59 4.53
N TRP A 229 1.84 3.66 3.93
CA TRP A 229 0.60 3.67 3.17
C TRP A 229 0.93 3.63 1.69
N LEU A 230 0.34 2.67 0.99
CA LEU A 230 0.61 2.36 -0.40
C LEU A 230 -0.68 2.37 -1.20
N GLN A 231 -0.68 3.08 -2.32
CA GLN A 231 -1.67 2.94 -3.39
C GLN A 231 -0.89 2.75 -4.69
N HIS A 232 -1.42 1.95 -5.61
CA HIS A 232 -0.85 1.84 -6.95
C HIS A 232 -1.62 2.73 -7.92
N TYR A 233 -0.91 3.32 -8.88
CA TYR A 233 -1.55 4.06 -9.96
C TYR A 233 -1.98 3.08 -11.05
N HIS A 234 -3.28 3.04 -11.34
CA HIS A 234 -3.76 2.45 -12.57
C HIS A 234 -3.53 3.43 -13.74
N PRO A 235 -3.25 2.96 -14.97
CA PRO A 235 -3.10 3.82 -16.14
C PRO A 235 -4.32 4.74 -16.36
N ASP A 236 -5.51 4.14 -16.31
CA ASP A 236 -6.75 4.82 -16.74
C ASP A 236 -7.73 5.12 -15.59
N LEU A 237 -7.35 4.84 -14.34
CA LEU A 237 -8.21 5.14 -13.19
C LEU A 237 -7.64 6.28 -12.34
N ASN A 238 -8.56 7.08 -11.79
CA ASN A 238 -8.23 8.06 -10.78
C ASN A 238 -7.74 7.34 -9.52
N ILE A 239 -6.62 7.77 -8.93
CA ILE A 239 -6.09 7.15 -7.71
C ILE A 239 -7.07 7.20 -6.53
N ARG A 240 -8.03 8.15 -6.55
CA ARG A 240 -9.12 8.22 -5.57
C ARG A 240 -9.99 6.96 -5.54
N THR A 241 -10.08 6.24 -6.65
CA THR A 241 -10.84 4.97 -6.72
C THR A 241 -9.99 3.76 -6.40
N MET A 242 -8.67 3.91 -6.27
CA MET A 242 -7.75 2.82 -5.99
C MET A 242 -7.66 2.52 -4.48
N PRO A 243 -7.70 1.24 -4.08
CA PRO A 243 -7.60 0.89 -2.68
C PRO A 243 -6.24 1.24 -2.10
N GLU A 244 -6.22 1.42 -0.79
CA GLU A 244 -5.01 1.69 -0.03
C GLU A 244 -4.63 0.51 0.87
N TYR A 245 -3.34 0.21 0.86
CA TYR A 245 -2.70 -0.83 1.64
C TYR A 245 -1.85 -0.18 2.74
N VAL A 246 -1.95 -0.70 3.96
CA VAL A 246 -1.05 -0.31 5.04
C VAL A 246 -0.11 -1.44 5.35
N LEU A 247 1.17 -1.14 5.20
CA LEU A 247 2.26 -2.02 5.51
C LEU A 247 2.92 -1.55 6.81
N LYS A 248 3.29 -2.49 7.65
CA LYS A 248 4.07 -2.23 8.86
C LYS A 248 5.44 -2.88 8.72
N HIS A 249 6.45 -2.17 9.19
CA HIS A 249 7.80 -2.71 9.31
C HIS A 249 7.80 -3.93 10.22
N ASN A 250 8.42 -5.01 9.73
CA ASN A 250 8.63 -6.25 10.43
C ASN A 250 10.11 -6.34 10.81
N SER A 251 10.42 -6.83 12.02
CA SER A 251 11.78 -7.02 12.52
C SER A 251 12.64 -7.95 11.65
N ASN A 252 12.01 -8.78 10.82
CA ASN A 252 12.71 -9.72 9.93
C ASN A 252 13.11 -9.09 8.59
N ASP A 253 12.82 -7.81 8.34
CA ASP A 253 13.19 -7.04 7.13
C ASP A 253 12.81 -7.64 5.76
N HIS A 254 12.07 -8.74 5.70
CA HIS A 254 11.61 -9.40 4.47
C HIS A 254 10.19 -8.99 4.04
N GLY A 255 9.55 -8.06 4.76
CA GLY A 255 8.20 -7.60 4.45
C GLY A 255 8.16 -6.59 3.30
N LEU A 256 6.96 -6.40 2.73
CA LEU A 256 6.73 -5.42 1.66
C LEU A 256 7.06 -3.98 2.09
N TYR A 257 6.98 -3.69 3.39
CA TYR A 257 7.43 -2.40 3.93
C TYR A 257 8.88 -2.09 3.51
N THR A 258 9.78 -3.04 3.73
CA THR A 258 11.22 -2.86 3.48
C THR A 258 11.48 -2.66 1.99
N PHE A 259 10.80 -3.41 1.15
CA PHE A 259 10.86 -3.23 -0.31
C PHE A 259 10.47 -1.81 -0.74
N TYR A 260 9.30 -1.32 -0.31
CA TYR A 260 8.85 0.02 -0.70
C TYR A 260 9.65 1.15 -0.02
N TYR A 261 10.18 0.92 1.18
CA TYR A 261 11.12 1.82 1.82
C TYR A 261 12.40 1.96 0.99
N HIS A 262 12.99 0.85 0.53
CA HIS A 262 14.16 0.88 -0.36
C HIS A 262 13.85 1.56 -1.68
N TYR A 263 12.68 1.31 -2.27
CA TYR A 263 12.21 2.03 -3.45
C TYR A 263 12.22 3.56 -3.22
N PHE A 264 11.65 4.03 -2.10
CA PHE A 264 11.68 5.46 -1.77
C PHE A 264 13.11 5.98 -1.64
N VAL A 265 13.98 5.29 -0.89
CA VAL A 265 15.36 5.73 -0.65
C VAL A 265 16.15 5.81 -1.95
N GLN A 266 16.00 4.82 -2.84
CA GLN A 266 16.66 4.80 -4.15
C GLN A 266 16.19 5.97 -5.02
N ARG A 267 14.87 6.22 -5.08
CA ARG A 267 14.30 7.35 -5.82
C ARG A 267 14.77 8.69 -5.23
N TRP A 268 14.72 8.83 -3.90
CA TRP A 268 15.18 10.04 -3.21
C TRP A 268 16.66 10.33 -3.46
N GLY A 269 17.50 9.29 -3.43
CA GLY A 269 18.94 9.36 -3.66
C GLY A 269 19.34 9.56 -5.13
N SER A 270 18.40 9.43 -6.09
CA SER A 270 18.72 9.61 -7.50
C SER A 270 19.13 11.05 -7.82
N HIS A 271 20.21 11.18 -8.58
CA HIS A 271 20.73 12.45 -9.11
C HIS A 271 19.95 12.94 -10.33
N GLU A 272 19.21 12.03 -10.99
CA GLU A 272 18.37 12.34 -12.15
C GLU A 272 17.10 13.11 -11.76
N ILE A 273 16.72 13.01 -10.48
CA ILE A 273 15.54 13.69 -9.93
C ILE A 273 16.00 15.01 -9.29
N PRO A 274 15.72 16.16 -9.92
CA PRO A 274 16.12 17.46 -9.42
C PRO A 274 15.43 17.78 -8.09
N GLU A 275 16.13 18.55 -7.28
CA GLU A 275 15.62 19.11 -6.04
C GLU A 275 15.00 20.48 -6.29
N TYR A 276 13.82 20.72 -5.72
CA TYR A 276 13.17 22.02 -5.78
C TYR A 276 13.67 22.90 -4.64
N ASP A 277 14.19 24.06 -5.00
CA ASP A 277 14.57 25.10 -4.05
C ASP A 277 13.34 25.90 -3.64
N LEU A 278 12.88 25.68 -2.40
CA LEU A 278 11.67 26.34 -1.87
C LEU A 278 11.85 27.86 -1.68
N ASP A 279 13.07 28.39 -1.77
CA ASP A 279 13.33 29.83 -1.61
C ASP A 279 13.35 30.58 -2.94
N THR A 280 13.86 29.94 -4.00
CA THR A 280 14.07 30.59 -5.30
C THR A 280 13.11 30.10 -6.39
N ASP A 281 12.28 29.09 -6.08
CA ASP A 281 11.33 28.47 -7.02
C ASP A 281 11.98 27.85 -8.27
N GLU A 282 13.16 27.25 -8.07
CA GLU A 282 13.96 26.64 -9.14
C GLU A 282 14.20 25.15 -8.91
N LEU A 283 14.38 24.42 -10.02
CA LEU A 283 14.86 23.04 -10.01
C LEU A 283 16.39 23.00 -10.09
N VAL A 284 16.99 22.38 -9.08
CA VAL A 284 18.43 22.21 -8.91
C VAL A 284 18.84 20.80 -9.31
N TYR A 285 19.62 20.70 -10.38
CA TYR A 285 20.20 19.46 -10.87
C TYR A 285 21.58 19.25 -10.26
N ARG A 286 21.79 18.10 -9.60
CA ARG A 286 23.06 17.76 -8.96
C ARG A 286 23.75 16.62 -9.69
N GLY A 287 25.08 16.68 -9.81
CA GLY A 287 25.89 15.61 -10.35
C GLY A 287 26.14 14.47 -9.34
N LEU A 288 26.80 13.40 -9.80
CA LEU A 288 27.14 12.22 -8.97
C LEU A 288 27.97 12.54 -7.71
N GLN A 289 28.67 13.68 -7.69
CA GLN A 289 29.45 14.16 -6.54
C GLN A 289 28.64 15.10 -5.63
N GLY A 290 27.33 15.24 -5.83
CA GLY A 290 26.46 16.17 -5.08
C GLY A 290 26.57 17.64 -5.46
N LYS A 291 27.54 18.01 -6.31
CA LYS A 291 27.74 19.38 -6.81
C LYS A 291 26.60 19.79 -7.75
N GLU A 292 26.16 21.04 -7.62
CA GLU A 292 25.18 21.65 -8.53
C GLU A 292 25.76 21.71 -9.95
N LYS A 293 24.99 21.22 -10.92
CA LYS A 293 25.32 21.24 -12.35
C LYS A 293 24.55 22.32 -13.09
N ARG A 294 23.27 22.46 -12.77
CA ARG A 294 22.35 23.35 -13.46
C ARG A 294 21.19 23.70 -12.54
N ARG A 295 20.66 24.91 -12.71
CA ARG A 295 19.46 25.42 -12.08
C ARG A 295 18.55 25.97 -13.16
N VAL A 296 17.25 25.69 -13.08
CA VAL A 296 16.25 26.19 -14.04
C VAL A 296 15.01 26.65 -13.28
N PRO A 297 14.32 27.70 -13.73
CA PRO A 297 13.03 28.10 -13.18
C PRO A 297 12.03 26.95 -13.22
N PHE A 298 11.21 26.81 -12.17
CA PHE A 298 10.12 25.85 -12.17
C PHE A 298 8.85 26.47 -12.74
N GLY A 299 8.39 25.94 -13.87
CA GLY A 299 7.22 26.46 -14.57
C GLY A 299 7.05 25.80 -15.93
N PRO A 300 6.06 26.22 -16.72
CA PRO A 300 6.08 25.92 -18.14
C PRO A 300 7.41 26.43 -18.71
N GLU A 301 8.10 25.60 -19.49
CA GLU A 301 9.17 26.10 -20.34
C GLU A 301 8.50 27.11 -21.26
N GLU A 302 8.73 28.41 -21.03
CA GLU A 302 8.47 29.39 -22.07
C GLU A 302 9.40 28.98 -23.21
N GLU A 303 8.81 28.52 -24.33
CA GLU A 303 9.51 28.46 -25.60
C GLU A 303 9.97 29.88 -25.90
N THR A 304 11.16 30.25 -25.41
CA THR A 304 11.89 31.37 -25.94
C THR A 304 12.21 31.00 -27.37
N ASP A 305 11.35 31.46 -28.27
CA ASP A 305 11.62 31.68 -29.68
C ASP A 305 12.96 32.39 -29.80
N GLN A 306 14.04 31.63 -30.01
CA GLN A 306 15.31 32.15 -30.49
C GLN A 306 15.95 31.22 -31.52
N VAL A 307 15.75 31.64 -32.77
CA VAL A 307 16.75 31.73 -33.84
C VAL A 307 17.25 30.42 -34.45
N GLY A 308 16.63 30.12 -35.59
CA GLY A 308 17.09 29.34 -36.72
C GLY A 308 18.51 28.74 -36.66
N VAL A 309 18.54 27.42 -36.53
CA VAL A 309 19.61 26.59 -37.09
C VAL A 309 18.95 25.70 -38.15
N PRO A 310 19.41 25.70 -39.41
CA PRO A 310 18.77 24.92 -40.46
C PRO A 310 18.97 23.42 -40.22
N SER A 311 17.86 22.67 -40.30
CA SER A 311 17.83 21.21 -40.32
C SER A 311 18.81 20.66 -41.36
N PRO A 312 19.72 19.74 -41.00
CA PRO A 312 20.41 18.94 -41.99
C PRO A 312 19.40 17.92 -42.54
N SER A 313 19.10 18.07 -43.83
CA SER A 313 18.36 17.10 -44.63
C SER A 313 19.04 15.72 -44.56
N LEU A 314 18.40 14.79 -43.84
CA LEU A 314 18.74 13.38 -43.94
C LEU A 314 18.23 12.86 -45.29
N GLN A 315 19.17 12.66 -46.22
CA GLN A 315 18.93 11.96 -47.47
C GLN A 315 18.55 10.50 -47.21
N PRO A 316 17.71 9.87 -48.06
CA PRO A 316 17.38 8.46 -47.92
C PRO A 316 18.61 7.61 -48.20
N ILE A 317 18.94 6.70 -47.29
CA ILE A 317 19.95 5.67 -47.53
C ILE A 317 19.36 4.67 -48.54
N THR A 318 19.85 4.75 -49.77
CA THR A 318 19.66 3.75 -50.82
C THR A 318 20.47 2.51 -50.47
N LEU A 319 19.84 1.38 -50.21
CA LEU A 319 20.51 0.08 -50.07
C LEU A 319 19.95 -0.91 -51.08
N GLY A 320 20.74 -1.12 -52.13
CA GLY A 320 20.95 -2.40 -52.81
C GLY A 320 19.72 -3.18 -53.30
N ARG A 321 19.36 -2.96 -54.56
CA ARG A 321 18.66 -3.91 -55.43
C ARG A 321 19.44 -5.24 -55.49
N GLY A 322 18.80 -6.36 -55.16
CA GLY A 322 19.31 -7.70 -55.50
C GLY A 322 18.66 -8.86 -54.78
N LEU A 323 17.45 -9.26 -55.23
CA LEU A 323 17.03 -10.64 -55.56
C LEU A 323 15.51 -10.74 -55.45
N SER A 324 14.88 -10.74 -56.62
CA SER A 324 13.52 -11.18 -56.85
C SER A 324 13.42 -12.68 -56.62
N VAL A 325 12.58 -13.11 -55.69
CA VAL A 325 11.92 -14.42 -55.78
C VAL A 325 10.43 -14.21 -55.63
N HIS A 326 9.75 -14.76 -56.62
CA HIS A 326 8.34 -14.67 -56.92
C HIS A 326 7.62 -15.81 -56.19
N SER A 327 6.59 -15.52 -55.39
CA SER A 327 5.52 -16.47 -55.11
C SER A 327 4.25 -15.78 -54.61
N GLN A 328 3.14 -16.12 -55.25
CA GLN A 328 1.77 -15.65 -55.02
C GLN A 328 1.22 -16.05 -53.64
N PRO A 329 0.15 -15.38 -53.15
CA PRO A 329 -0.60 -15.81 -51.98
C PRO A 329 -1.73 -16.76 -52.41
N THR A 330 -1.70 -17.99 -51.91
CA THR A 330 -2.87 -18.87 -51.85
C THR A 330 -3.33 -18.96 -50.39
N GLY A 331 -4.55 -18.52 -50.14
CA GLY A 331 -5.18 -18.62 -48.82
C GLY A 331 -5.62 -20.04 -48.49
N LYS A 332 -5.72 -20.32 -47.18
CA LYS A 332 -6.90 -20.88 -46.49
C LYS A 332 -6.50 -21.38 -45.09
N ASN A 333 -7.29 -20.93 -44.12
CA ASN A 333 -7.80 -21.62 -42.93
C ASN A 333 -6.89 -22.62 -42.19
N ALA A 334 -6.57 -22.30 -40.94
CA ALA A 334 -6.52 -23.30 -39.87
C ALA A 334 -6.85 -22.64 -38.52
N GLU A 335 -8.09 -22.85 -38.12
CA GLU A 335 -8.61 -22.88 -36.77
C GLU A 335 -7.72 -23.81 -35.90
N CYS A 336 -7.29 -23.39 -34.71
CA CYS A 336 -6.78 -24.32 -33.69
C CYS A 336 -7.04 -23.80 -32.28
N ALA A 337 -8.11 -24.38 -31.72
CA ALA A 337 -8.35 -24.77 -30.34
C ALA A 337 -7.52 -24.14 -29.19
N THR A 338 -8.28 -23.57 -28.28
CA THR A 338 -8.07 -23.58 -26.82
C THR A 338 -7.66 -24.95 -26.28
N ASP A 339 -6.58 -25.03 -25.50
CA ASP A 339 -6.61 -25.80 -24.25
C ASP A 339 -5.49 -25.48 -23.23
N GLU A 340 -5.94 -25.49 -21.97
CA GLU A 340 -5.34 -25.86 -20.69
C GLU A 340 -3.88 -25.53 -20.24
N ARG A 341 -3.86 -25.02 -18.99
CA ARG A 341 -2.95 -25.34 -17.87
C ARG A 341 -1.45 -25.07 -18.03
N ALA A 342 -1.04 -23.90 -17.54
CA ALA A 342 0.31 -23.72 -16.98
C ALA A 342 0.23 -23.67 -15.44
N LYS A 343 0.57 -24.80 -14.82
CA LYS A 343 1.00 -24.90 -13.42
C LYS A 343 2.32 -24.14 -13.26
N TRP A 344 2.39 -23.18 -12.34
CA TRP A 344 3.65 -22.64 -11.86
C TRP A 344 4.10 -23.42 -10.63
N HIS A 345 5.26 -24.06 -10.73
CA HIS A 345 6.03 -24.56 -9.60
C HIS A 345 7.34 -23.76 -9.53
N LEU A 346 7.61 -23.27 -8.31
CA LEU A 346 8.83 -22.66 -7.75
C LEU A 346 9.12 -21.20 -8.12
#